data_AF-A0A084EBQ3-F1
#
_entry.id   AF-A0A084EBQ3-F1
#
_cell.length_a   1.000
_cell.length_b   1.000
_cell.length_c   1.000
_cell.angle_alpha   90.00
_cell.angle_beta   90.00
_cell.angle_gamma   90.00
#
_symmetry.space_group_name_H-M   'P 1'
#
loop_
_entity.id
_entity.type
_entity.pdbx_description
1 polymer ?
#
loop_
_entity_poly.entity_id
_entity_poly.type
_entity_poly.pdbx_seq_one_letter_code
_entity_poly.pdbx_strand_id
1 'polypeptide(L)'
;MMEWFRQLGRAIRNLARIARTNPIWAITALVVSPVALIRHLFGVLVLFLITALVLGLGVPLILGKLLGLPRDSNIYQIVMMLTGLVIFLVTLRALFQPLILRYGGPAGDDTHGSARFATDRETKPLAQNGDGLLIGRDRKSGKLLRYAGPSHLLTIAPTRTGKGVGTIIPNLLDYPGSVICIDPKGENARITARHRGVTTRK
;
A
#
# COMPACT_ATOMS: atom_id res chain seq x y z
N MET A 1 -0.60 -12.64 -16.47
CA MET A 1 -0.62 -13.58 -15.33
C MET A 1 -0.15 -12.93 -14.02
N MET A 2 0.98 -12.20 -14.00
CA MET A 2 1.50 -11.55 -12.77
C MET A 2 0.54 -10.55 -12.11
N GLU A 3 -0.23 -9.77 -12.89
CA GLU A 3 -1.13 -8.76 -12.31
C GLU A 3 -2.28 -9.35 -11.48
N TRP A 4 -2.81 -10.49 -11.89
CA TRP A 4 -3.88 -11.19 -11.17
C TRP A 4 -3.40 -11.67 -9.80
N PHE A 5 -2.21 -12.26 -9.71
CA PHE A 5 -1.60 -12.65 -8.44
C PHE A 5 -1.32 -11.44 -7.54
N ARG A 6 -0.87 -10.31 -8.11
CA ARG A 6 -0.69 -9.05 -7.36
C ARG A 6 -2.01 -8.50 -6.84
N GLN A 7 -3.09 -8.56 -7.63
CA GLN A 7 -4.44 -8.17 -7.23
C GLN A 7 -4.99 -9.06 -6.12
N LEU A 8 -4.81 -10.38 -6.22
CA LEU A 8 -5.19 -11.33 -5.17
C LEU A 8 -4.42 -11.04 -3.87
N GLY A 9 -3.12 -10.80 -3.96
CA GLY A 9 -2.29 -10.41 -2.80
C GLY A 9 -2.67 -9.06 -2.20
N ARG A 10 -3.18 -8.11 -2.99
CA ARG A 10 -3.79 -6.86 -2.48
C ARG A 10 -5.11 -7.14 -1.79
N ALA A 11 -5.97 -7.94 -2.40
CA ALA A 11 -7.28 -8.31 -1.88
C ALA A 11 -7.20 -8.95 -0.49
N ILE A 12 -6.30 -9.92 -0.31
CA ILE A 12 -6.09 -10.59 0.98
C ILE A 12 -5.59 -9.61 2.04
N ARG A 13 -4.63 -8.74 1.71
CA ARG A 13 -4.11 -7.74 2.65
C ARG A 13 -5.16 -6.70 3.03
N ASN A 14 -5.96 -6.24 2.07
CA ASN A 14 -7.03 -5.28 2.30
C ASN A 14 -8.14 -5.89 3.18
N LEU A 15 -8.56 -7.12 2.88
CA LEU A 15 -9.52 -7.85 3.70
C LEU A 15 -9.01 -8.04 5.14
N ALA A 16 -7.76 -8.46 5.31
CA ALA A 16 -7.14 -8.62 6.63
C ALA A 16 -7.04 -7.29 7.39
N ARG A 17 -6.82 -6.17 6.70
CA ARG A 17 -6.83 -4.84 7.31
C ARG A 17 -8.24 -4.46 7.78
N ILE A 18 -9.24 -4.57 6.91
CA ILE A 18 -10.64 -4.22 7.21
C ILE A 18 -11.16 -5.06 8.38
N ALA A 19 -10.84 -6.35 8.40
CA ALA A 19 -11.23 -7.23 9.50
C ALA A 19 -10.60 -6.83 10.85
N ARG A 20 -9.37 -6.30 10.84
CA ARG A 20 -8.70 -5.80 12.06
C ARG A 20 -9.22 -4.45 12.52
N THR A 21 -9.59 -3.56 11.60
CA THR A 21 -10.09 -2.22 11.94
C THR A 21 -11.55 -2.24 12.38
N ASN A 22 -12.36 -3.17 11.86
CA ASN A 22 -13.80 -3.27 12.12
C ASN A 22 -14.21 -4.68 12.57
N PRO A 23 -14.07 -5.02 13.87
CA PRO A 23 -14.34 -6.38 14.37
C PRO A 23 -15.83 -6.76 14.25
N ILE A 24 -16.75 -5.80 14.42
CA ILE A 24 -18.19 -6.04 14.27
C ILE A 24 -18.53 -6.41 12.83
N TRP A 25 -17.96 -5.71 11.84
CA TRP A 25 -18.11 -6.06 10.43
C TRP A 25 -17.52 -7.43 10.11
N ALA A 26 -16.37 -7.78 10.71
CA ALA A 26 -15.75 -9.07 10.50
C ALA A 26 -16.64 -10.22 11.01
N ILE A 27 -17.27 -10.05 12.19
CA ILE A 27 -18.19 -11.03 12.77
C ILE A 27 -19.45 -11.18 11.89
N THR A 28 -20.08 -10.07 11.48
CA THR A 28 -21.27 -10.15 10.62
C THR A 28 -20.95 -10.73 9.24
N ALA A 29 -19.82 -10.35 8.65
CA ALA A 29 -19.34 -10.95 7.41
C ALA A 29 -19.09 -12.45 7.58
N LEU A 30 -18.50 -12.89 8.70
CA LEU A 30 -18.28 -14.31 8.98
C LEU A 30 -19.60 -15.09 9.05
N VAL A 31 -20.63 -14.52 9.68
CA VAL A 31 -21.96 -15.15 9.81
C VAL A 31 -22.69 -15.24 8.46
N VAL A 32 -22.61 -14.21 7.62
CA VAL A 32 -23.29 -14.17 6.31
C VAL A 32 -22.47 -14.85 5.20
N SER A 33 -21.15 -15.02 5.42
CA SER A 33 -20.23 -15.59 4.43
C SER A 33 -20.59 -16.98 3.92
N PRO A 34 -21.10 -17.94 4.73
CA PRO A 34 -21.33 -19.30 4.26
C PRO A 34 -22.40 -19.34 3.16
N VAL A 35 -23.47 -18.56 3.31
CA VAL A 35 -24.56 -18.49 2.32
C VAL A 35 -24.07 -17.87 1.01
N ALA A 36 -23.32 -16.76 1.10
CA ALA A 36 -22.75 -16.12 -0.08
C ALA A 36 -21.70 -17.01 -0.78
N LEU A 37 -20.90 -17.74 0.01
CA LEU A 37 -19.89 -18.68 -0.48
C LEU A 37 -20.52 -19.85 -1.20
N ILE A 38 -21.55 -20.49 -0.62
CA ILE A 38 -22.26 -21.62 -1.24
C ILE A 38 -22.85 -21.20 -2.60
N ARG A 39 -23.52 -20.05 -2.66
CA ARG A 39 -24.06 -19.51 -3.91
C ARG A 39 -22.97 -19.27 -4.96
N HIS A 40 -21.82 -18.75 -4.55
CA HIS A 40 -20.68 -18.51 -5.45
C HIS A 40 -20.05 -19.83 -5.93
N LEU A 41 -19.82 -20.78 -5.02
CA LEU A 41 -19.27 -22.10 -5.36
C LEU A 41 -20.18 -22.84 -6.35
N PHE A 42 -21.49 -22.73 -6.19
CA PHE A 42 -22.44 -23.27 -7.16
C PHE A 42 -22.28 -22.65 -8.56
N GLY A 43 -22.15 -21.31 -8.64
CA GLY A 43 -21.89 -20.64 -9.92
C GLY A 43 -20.56 -21.04 -10.57
N VAL A 44 -19.50 -21.18 -9.77
CA VAL A 44 -18.19 -21.65 -10.24
C VAL A 44 -18.25 -23.10 -10.72
N LEU A 45 -19.00 -23.96 -10.01
CA LEU A 45 -19.23 -25.35 -10.42
C LEU A 45 -19.96 -25.42 -11.76
N VAL A 46 -21.04 -24.65 -11.93
CA VAL A 46 -21.78 -24.59 -13.20
C VAL A 46 -20.88 -24.11 -14.34
N LEU A 47 -20.09 -23.06 -14.12
CA LEU A 47 -19.13 -22.56 -15.12
C LEU A 47 -18.07 -23.62 -15.47
N PHE A 48 -17.53 -24.32 -14.47
CA PHE A 48 -16.59 -25.42 -14.69
C PHE A 48 -17.22 -26.52 -15.53
N LEU A 49 -18.43 -26.96 -15.19
CA LEU A 49 -19.15 -28.01 -15.93
C LEU A 49 -19.40 -27.60 -17.39
N ILE A 50 -19.86 -26.36 -17.63
CA ILE A 50 -20.08 -25.85 -18.99
C ILE A 50 -18.76 -25.79 -19.76
N THR A 51 -17.71 -25.23 -19.16
CA THR A 51 -16.41 -25.07 -19.83
C THR A 51 -15.77 -26.43 -20.11
N ALA A 52 -15.84 -27.37 -19.16
CA ALA A 52 -15.37 -28.73 -19.31
C ALA A 52 -16.16 -29.50 -20.36
N LEU A 53 -17.48 -29.31 -20.44
CA LEU A 53 -18.32 -29.92 -21.47
C LEU A 53 -17.97 -29.37 -22.86
N VAL A 54 -17.94 -28.05 -23.01
CA VAL A 54 -17.68 -27.37 -24.30
C VAL A 54 -16.29 -27.68 -24.82
N LEU A 55 -15.26 -27.52 -23.99
CA LEU A 55 -13.87 -27.76 -24.40
C LEU A 55 -13.54 -29.26 -24.44
N GLY A 56 -14.03 -30.03 -23.47
CA GLY A 56 -13.79 -31.46 -23.38
C GLY A 56 -14.50 -32.29 -24.46
N LEU A 57 -15.59 -31.80 -25.05
CA LEU A 57 -16.20 -32.42 -26.24
C LEU A 57 -15.76 -31.74 -27.53
N GLY A 58 -15.67 -30.40 -27.54
CA GLY A 58 -15.35 -29.63 -28.74
C GLY A 58 -13.94 -29.90 -29.26
N VAL A 59 -12.93 -29.90 -28.39
CA VAL A 59 -11.53 -30.07 -28.80
C VAL A 59 -11.28 -31.47 -29.38
N PRO A 60 -11.72 -32.59 -28.76
CA PRO A 60 -11.63 -33.92 -29.38
C PRO A 60 -12.35 -34.05 -30.72
N LEU A 61 -13.52 -33.43 -30.88
CA LEU A 61 -14.26 -33.48 -32.13
C LEU A 61 -13.51 -32.75 -33.25
N ILE A 62 -12.93 -31.59 -32.96
CA ILE A 62 -12.12 -30.83 -33.91
C ILE A 62 -10.84 -31.60 -34.26
N LEU A 63 -10.09 -32.08 -33.27
CA LEU A 63 -8.85 -32.80 -33.50
C LEU A 63 -9.08 -34.12 -34.26
N GLY A 64 -10.11 -34.88 -33.89
CA GLY A 64 -10.38 -36.20 -34.47
C GLY A 64 -11.13 -36.14 -35.81
N LYS A 65 -12.25 -35.41 -35.89
CA LYS A 65 -13.10 -35.41 -37.10
C LYS A 65 -12.69 -34.37 -38.14
N LEU A 66 -12.21 -33.20 -37.72
CA LEU A 66 -11.86 -32.12 -38.65
C LEU A 66 -10.40 -32.19 -39.10
N LEU A 67 -9.48 -32.48 -38.18
CA LEU A 67 -8.05 -32.56 -38.44
C LEU A 67 -7.53 -33.99 -38.65
N GLY A 68 -8.36 -35.01 -38.41
CA GLY A 68 -8.00 -36.42 -38.64
C GLY A 68 -6.88 -36.94 -37.74
N LEU A 69 -6.61 -36.30 -36.60
CA LEU A 69 -5.49 -36.67 -35.74
C LEU A 69 -5.82 -37.94 -34.93
N PRO A 70 -4.96 -38.96 -34.97
CA PRO A 70 -5.09 -40.15 -34.12
C PRO A 70 -5.00 -39.79 -32.63
N ARG A 71 -5.80 -40.44 -31.79
CA ARG A 71 -5.85 -40.15 -30.33
C ARG A 71 -4.55 -40.51 -29.60
N ASP A 72 -3.78 -41.42 -30.16
CA ASP A 72 -2.46 -41.86 -29.69
C ASP A 72 -1.33 -40.93 -30.14
N SER A 73 -1.60 -39.97 -31.04
CA SER A 73 -0.62 -38.97 -31.44
C SER A 73 -0.22 -38.10 -30.25
N ASN A 74 1.10 -37.89 -30.10
CA ASN A 74 1.66 -36.96 -29.12
C ASN A 74 1.02 -35.56 -29.23
N ILE A 75 0.69 -35.12 -30.45
CA ILE A 75 0.06 -33.82 -30.70
C ILE A 75 -1.34 -33.78 -30.08
N TYR A 76 -2.14 -34.83 -30.27
CA TYR A 76 -3.47 -34.94 -29.68
C TYR A 76 -3.40 -34.87 -28.15
N GLN A 77 -2.48 -35.61 -27.54
CA GLN A 77 -2.30 -35.65 -26.09
C GLN A 77 -1.84 -34.30 -25.53
N ILE A 78 -0.90 -33.62 -26.19
CA ILE A 78 -0.44 -32.29 -25.78
C ILE A 78 -1.60 -31.28 -25.81
N VAL A 79 -2.40 -31.26 -26.88
CA VAL A 79 -3.53 -30.32 -27.00
C VAL A 79 -4.60 -30.60 -25.94
N MET A 80 -4.87 -31.87 -25.64
CA MET A 80 -5.78 -32.24 -24.56
C MET A 80 -5.26 -31.82 -23.18
N MET A 81 -3.97 -31.96 -22.91
CA MET A 81 -3.35 -31.50 -21.66
C MET A 81 -3.42 -29.98 -21.51
N LEU A 82 -3.16 -29.23 -22.59
CA LEU A 82 -3.32 -27.77 -22.61
C LEU A 82 -4.77 -27.36 -22.40
N THR A 83 -5.72 -28.09 -22.95
CA THR A 83 -7.16 -27.86 -22.76
C THR A 83 -7.54 -28.04 -21.29
N GLY A 84 -7.05 -29.10 -20.64
CA GLY A 84 -7.23 -29.31 -19.20
C GLY A 84 -6.63 -28.19 -18.36
N LEU A 85 -5.43 -27.72 -18.72
CA LEU A 85 -4.79 -26.58 -18.06
C LEU A 85 -5.61 -25.29 -18.21
N VAL A 86 -6.19 -25.04 -19.39
CA VAL A 86 -7.06 -23.87 -19.62
C VAL A 86 -8.31 -23.94 -18.76
N ILE A 87 -8.99 -25.10 -18.72
CA ILE A 87 -10.17 -25.31 -17.86
C ILE A 87 -9.80 -25.02 -16.40
N PHE A 88 -8.68 -25.59 -15.93
CA PHE A 88 -8.20 -25.38 -14.56
C PHE A 88 -7.95 -23.90 -14.25
N LEU A 89 -7.24 -23.18 -15.12
CA LEU A 89 -6.92 -21.76 -14.93
C LEU A 89 -8.17 -20.87 -14.96
N VAL A 90 -9.14 -21.18 -15.82
CA VAL A 90 -10.42 -20.45 -15.90
C VAL A 90 -11.21 -20.64 -14.61
N THR A 91 -11.32 -21.87 -14.11
CA THR A 91 -12.02 -22.16 -12.85
C THR A 91 -11.32 -21.54 -11.65
N LEU A 92 -10.00 -21.62 -11.59
CA LEU A 92 -9.20 -20.98 -10.56
C LEU A 92 -9.42 -19.46 -10.55
N ARG A 93 -9.44 -18.83 -11.74
CA ARG A 93 -9.73 -17.40 -11.86
C ARG A 93 -11.14 -17.06 -11.39
N ALA A 94 -12.15 -17.83 -11.79
CA ALA A 94 -13.54 -17.61 -11.41
C ALA A 94 -13.76 -17.75 -9.90
N LEU A 95 -13.04 -18.66 -9.25
CA LEU A 95 -13.09 -18.86 -7.80
C LEU A 95 -12.71 -17.60 -7.03
N PHE A 96 -11.63 -16.91 -7.41
CA PHE A 96 -11.12 -15.73 -6.70
C PHE A 96 -11.59 -14.38 -7.26
N GLN A 97 -12.32 -14.37 -8.38
CA GLN A 97 -12.80 -13.16 -9.03
C GLN A 97 -13.60 -12.21 -8.11
N PRO A 98 -14.60 -12.65 -7.31
CA PRO A 98 -15.36 -11.72 -6.45
C PRO A 98 -14.49 -11.12 -5.35
N LEU A 99 -13.49 -11.85 -4.86
CA LEU A 99 -12.55 -11.36 -3.87
C LEU A 99 -11.67 -10.24 -4.45
N ILE A 100 -11.19 -10.43 -5.68
CA ILE A 100 -10.38 -9.44 -6.40
C ILE A 100 -11.20 -8.21 -6.77
N LEU A 101 -12.44 -8.37 -7.22
CA LEU A 101 -13.29 -7.24 -7.57
C LEU A 101 -13.70 -6.40 -6.35
N ARG A 102 -13.93 -7.04 -5.19
CA ARG A 102 -14.31 -6.34 -3.96
C ARG A 102 -13.14 -5.73 -3.20
N TYR A 103 -11.99 -6.39 -3.18
CA TYR A 103 -10.87 -6.01 -2.31
C TYR A 103 -9.54 -5.83 -3.05
N GLY A 104 -9.43 -6.26 -4.30
CA GLY A 104 -8.19 -6.25 -5.10
C GLY A 104 -7.86 -4.92 -5.77
N GLY A 105 -8.74 -3.92 -5.64
CA GLY A 105 -8.43 -2.54 -6.00
C GLY A 105 -7.24 -1.97 -5.20
N PRO A 106 -6.65 -0.84 -5.65
CA PRO A 106 -5.82 -0.02 -4.77
C PRO A 106 -6.58 0.18 -3.45
N ALA A 107 -5.87 0.14 -2.31
CA ALA A 107 -6.52 0.24 -1.01
C ALA A 107 -7.49 1.45 -1.02
N GLY A 108 -8.78 1.17 -0.89
CA GLY A 108 -9.83 2.18 -0.96
C GLY A 108 -9.72 3.10 0.26
N ASP A 109 -8.96 4.17 0.07
CA ASP A 109 -8.99 5.43 0.83
C ASP A 109 -8.31 6.57 0.05
N ASP A 110 -7.73 6.30 -1.12
CA ASP A 110 -6.95 7.27 -1.88
C ASP A 110 -7.79 8.31 -2.66
N THR A 111 -9.12 8.37 -2.49
CA THR A 111 -9.97 9.39 -3.15
C THR A 111 -9.55 10.82 -2.79
N HIS A 112 -8.96 11.00 -1.60
CA HIS A 112 -8.39 12.26 -1.12
C HIS A 112 -6.87 12.18 -0.88
N GLY A 113 -6.22 11.14 -1.40
CA GLY A 113 -4.79 10.88 -1.26
C GLY A 113 -4.46 9.83 -0.19
N SER A 114 -3.32 9.17 -0.37
CA SER A 114 -2.85 8.07 0.48
C SER A 114 -2.16 8.54 1.77
N ALA A 115 -2.54 9.72 2.29
CA ALA A 115 -1.88 10.34 3.42
C ALA A 115 -2.12 9.51 4.69
N ARG A 116 -1.04 9.14 5.37
CA ARG A 116 -1.09 8.41 6.64
C ARG A 116 0.01 8.89 7.55
N PHE A 117 -0.14 8.64 8.85
CA PHE A 117 0.96 8.82 9.79
C PHE A 117 2.15 7.93 9.42
N ALA A 118 3.35 8.48 9.63
CA ALA A 118 4.60 7.76 9.42
C ALA A 118 4.72 6.60 10.43
N THR A 119 5.31 5.50 9.96
CA THR A 119 5.68 4.35 10.78
C THR A 119 7.02 4.57 11.48
N ASP A 120 7.30 3.78 12.51
CA ASP A 120 8.56 3.90 13.28
C ASP A 120 9.80 3.65 12.41
N ARG A 121 9.67 2.84 11.34
CA ARG A 121 10.75 2.62 10.37
C ARG A 121 11.01 3.85 9.50
N GLU A 122 9.97 4.63 9.21
CA GLU A 122 10.06 5.86 8.40
C GLU A 122 10.54 7.05 9.22
N THR A 123 10.23 7.10 10.53
CA THR A 123 10.72 8.15 11.44
C THR A 123 12.15 7.90 11.92
N LYS A 124 12.58 6.63 12.01
CA LYS A 124 13.94 6.26 12.45
C LYS A 124 15.07 7.01 11.74
N PRO A 125 15.15 7.11 10.40
CA PRO A 125 16.23 7.84 9.74
C PRO A 125 16.23 9.34 10.11
N LEU A 126 15.06 9.95 10.30
CA LEU A 126 14.93 11.33 10.74
C LEU A 126 15.39 11.54 12.18
N ALA A 127 15.36 10.49 13.00
CA ALA A 127 15.78 10.53 14.41
C ALA A 127 17.26 10.17 14.64
N GLN A 128 17.97 9.74 13.60
CA GLN A 128 19.36 9.27 13.68
C GLN A 128 20.36 10.28 13.16
N ASN A 129 20.00 11.04 12.12
CA ASN A 129 20.89 12.04 11.53
C ASN A 129 20.89 13.29 12.41
N GLY A 130 22.08 13.68 12.89
CA GLY A 130 22.27 14.91 13.66
C GLY A 130 22.16 16.18 12.82
N ASP A 131 22.16 16.04 11.49
CA ASP A 131 22.23 17.15 10.54
C ASP A 131 20.85 17.51 9.98
N GLY A 132 20.71 18.76 9.55
CA GLY A 132 19.50 19.29 8.94
C GLY A 132 18.56 20.00 9.92
N LEU A 133 17.45 20.50 9.39
CA LEU A 133 16.49 21.31 10.15
C LEU A 133 15.74 20.44 11.15
N LEU A 134 15.61 20.93 12.38
CA LEU A 134 14.73 20.34 13.38
C LEU A 134 13.28 20.55 12.97
N ILE A 135 12.58 19.45 12.65
CA ILE A 135 11.18 19.46 12.20
C ILE A 135 10.21 19.04 13.31
N GLY A 136 10.70 18.47 14.40
CA GLY A 136 9.86 18.12 15.54
C GLY A 136 10.49 17.08 16.46
N ARG A 137 9.64 16.36 17.18
CA ARG A 137 10.03 15.29 18.10
C ARG A 137 9.13 14.08 17.87
N ASP A 138 9.73 12.91 17.82
CA ASP A 138 8.97 11.67 17.80
C ASP A 138 8.24 11.50 19.14
N ARG A 139 6.91 11.38 19.08
CA ARG A 139 6.07 11.23 20.26
C ARG A 139 6.35 9.94 21.03
N LYS A 140 6.83 8.89 20.35
CA LYS A 140 7.08 7.58 20.98
C LYS A 140 8.46 7.51 21.62
N SER A 141 9.51 7.79 20.84
CA SER A 141 10.89 7.69 21.35
C SER A 141 11.39 8.94 22.06
N GLY A 142 10.69 10.07 21.92
CA GLY A 142 11.13 11.36 22.46
C GLY A 142 12.32 11.97 21.72
N LYS A 143 12.83 11.32 20.68
CA LYS A 143 13.98 11.78 19.88
C LYS A 143 13.60 12.95 18.98
N LEU A 144 14.54 13.86 18.77
CA LEU A 144 14.39 14.95 17.83
C LEU A 144 14.37 14.40 16.40
N LEU A 145 13.48 14.94 15.57
CA LEU A 145 13.36 14.60 14.16
C LEU A 145 13.99 15.70 13.32
N ARG A 146 14.91 15.33 12.45
CA ARG A 146 15.67 16.24 11.60
C ARG A 146 15.52 15.89 10.14
N TYR A 147 15.46 16.92 9.30
CA TYR A 147 15.34 16.79 7.86
C TYR A 147 16.49 17.51 7.16
N ALA A 148 17.35 16.73 6.50
CA ALA A 148 18.50 17.20 5.74
C ALA A 148 18.27 17.19 4.22
N GLY A 149 17.03 17.00 3.76
CA GLY A 149 16.71 16.97 2.34
C GLY A 149 16.62 18.36 1.70
N PRO A 150 16.54 18.45 0.37
CA PRO A 150 16.59 19.71 -0.39
C PRO A 150 15.29 20.54 -0.34
N SER A 151 14.41 20.33 0.63
CA SER A 151 13.08 20.94 0.70
C SER A 151 12.98 22.06 1.74
N HIS A 152 12.04 22.97 1.53
CA HIS A 152 11.71 24.04 2.48
C HIS A 152 10.83 23.54 3.64
N LEU A 153 10.94 24.19 4.79
CA LEU A 153 10.10 23.92 5.96
C LEU A 153 9.05 25.02 6.13
N LEU A 154 7.77 24.63 6.21
CA LEU A 154 6.66 25.50 6.56
C LEU A 154 6.09 25.08 7.91
N THR A 155 6.14 25.97 8.90
CA THR A 155 5.53 25.74 10.21
C THR A 155 4.28 26.59 10.37
N ILE A 156 3.12 25.93 10.41
CA ILE A 156 1.83 26.58 10.68
C ILE A 156 1.45 26.29 12.13
N ALA A 157 1.35 27.34 12.93
CA ALA A 157 0.97 27.22 14.33
C ALA A 157 0.21 28.49 14.79
N PRO A 158 -0.90 28.35 15.54
CA PRO A 158 -1.62 29.49 16.11
C PRO A 158 -0.76 30.35 17.06
N THR A 159 -1.26 31.49 17.50
CA THR A 159 -0.56 32.30 18.52
C THR A 159 -0.44 31.52 19.84
N ARG A 160 0.68 31.68 20.55
CA ARG A 160 0.95 31.07 21.86
C ARG A 160 1.02 29.52 21.89
N THR A 161 1.16 28.86 20.74
CA THR A 161 1.35 27.40 20.65
C THR A 161 2.82 26.96 20.62
N GLY A 162 3.73 27.92 20.78
CA GLY A 162 5.15 27.62 20.95
C GLY A 162 5.98 27.50 19.68
N LYS A 163 5.54 27.98 18.50
CA LYS A 163 6.38 27.97 17.28
C LYS A 163 7.77 28.60 17.47
N GLY A 164 7.85 29.63 18.32
CA GLY A 164 9.10 30.29 18.70
C GLY A 164 10.04 29.32 19.43
N VAL A 165 9.59 28.77 20.56
CA VAL A 165 10.39 27.92 21.44
C VAL A 165 10.57 26.48 20.93
N GLY A 166 9.64 25.98 20.13
CA GLY A 166 9.61 24.59 19.67
C GLY A 166 10.24 24.36 18.30
N THR A 167 10.37 25.40 17.48
CA THR A 167 10.91 25.27 16.11
C THR A 167 11.89 26.38 15.77
N ILE A 168 11.52 27.65 15.92
CA ILE A 168 12.32 28.79 15.42
C ILE A 168 13.64 28.93 16.21
N ILE A 169 13.58 29.14 17.52
CA ILE A 169 14.75 29.34 18.37
C ILE A 169 15.69 28.12 18.34
N PRO A 170 15.19 26.86 18.48
CA PRO A 170 16.05 25.69 18.35
C PRO A 170 16.79 25.63 17.01
N ASN A 171 16.11 25.86 15.88
CA ASN A 171 16.78 25.86 14.58
C ASN A 171 17.77 27.03 14.43
N LEU A 172 17.49 28.21 14.99
CA LEU A 172 18.43 29.34 14.98
C LEU A 172 19.67 29.06 15.83
N LEU A 173 19.58 28.29 16.90
CA LEU A 173 20.76 27.92 17.70
C LEU A 173 21.55 26.81 17.02
N ASP A 174 20.86 25.84 16.45
CA ASP A 174 21.46 24.59 15.98
C ASP A 174 21.95 24.63 14.54
N TYR A 175 21.33 25.43 13.66
CA TYR A 175 21.74 25.53 12.26
C TYR A 175 23.10 26.23 12.13
N PRO A 176 24.13 25.54 11.58
CA PRO A 176 25.51 26.04 11.58
C PRO A 176 25.77 27.14 10.55
N GLY A 177 24.95 27.22 9.50
CA GLY A 177 25.12 28.20 8.42
C GLY A 177 24.61 29.60 8.77
N SER A 178 24.83 30.55 7.86
CA SER A 178 24.28 31.91 7.97
C SER A 178 22.76 31.92 7.87
N VAL A 179 22.11 32.84 8.58
CA VAL A 179 20.63 32.97 8.60
C VAL A 179 20.24 34.43 8.51
N ILE A 180 19.29 34.73 7.62
CA ILE A 180 18.56 35.98 7.60
C ILE A 180 17.23 35.73 8.32
N CYS A 181 17.01 36.42 9.44
CA CYS A 181 15.79 36.29 10.23
C CYS A 181 15.00 37.60 10.22
N ILE A 182 13.76 37.56 9.73
CA ILE A 182 12.82 38.67 9.86
C ILE A 182 12.18 38.56 11.24
N ASP A 183 12.58 39.43 12.17
CA ASP A 183 12.16 39.42 13.57
C ASP A 183 11.69 40.82 14.00
N PRO A 184 10.42 41.19 13.70
CA PRO A 184 9.90 42.52 13.99
C PRO A 184 9.93 42.90 15.48
N LYS A 185 10.00 41.91 16.39
CA LYS A 185 10.04 42.14 17.84
C LYS A 185 11.45 42.04 18.44
N GLY A 186 12.42 41.57 17.67
CA GLY A 186 13.79 41.33 18.14
C GLY A 186 13.90 40.25 19.22
N GLU A 187 12.91 39.36 19.36
CA GLU A 187 12.91 38.31 20.38
C GLU A 187 13.91 37.19 20.02
N ASN A 188 13.90 36.74 18.77
CA ASN A 188 14.80 35.70 18.29
C ASN A 188 16.25 36.16 18.31
N ALA A 189 16.50 37.40 17.86
CA ALA A 189 17.84 37.98 17.88
C ALA A 189 18.38 38.07 19.31
N ARG A 190 17.59 38.60 20.25
CA ARG A 190 18.00 38.76 21.65
C ARG A 190 18.36 37.43 22.32
N ILE A 191 17.63 36.36 22.01
CA ILE A 191 17.86 35.03 22.58
C ILE A 191 19.07 34.34 21.93
N THR A 192 19.24 34.46 20.62
CA THR A 192 20.19 33.62 19.85
C THR A 192 21.50 34.32 19.47
N ALA A 193 21.58 35.65 19.56
CA ALA A 193 22.72 36.43 19.07
C ALA A 193 24.07 36.01 19.66
N ARG A 194 24.14 35.77 20.98
CA ARG A 194 25.39 35.35 21.63
C ARG A 194 25.91 34.02 21.08
N HIS A 195 25.02 33.03 20.94
CA HIS A 195 25.40 31.72 20.42
C HIS A 195 25.82 31.82 18.95
N ARG A 196 25.00 32.47 18.11
CA ARG A 196 25.29 32.60 16.68
C ARG A 196 26.53 33.44 16.41
N GLY A 197 26.78 34.52 17.16
CA GLY A 197 27.95 35.38 16.98
C GLY A 197 29.31 34.73 17.27
N VAL A 198 29.32 33.63 18.05
CA VAL A 198 30.52 32.83 18.28
C VAL A 198 30.71 31.81 17.15
N THR A 199 29.62 31.24 16.65
CA THR A 199 29.64 30.21 15.59
C THR A 199 30.05 30.76 14.23
N THR A 200 29.76 32.02 13.89
CA THR A 200 30.13 32.63 12.60
C THR A 200 31.60 33.04 12.45
N ARG A 201 32.46 32.78 13.45
CA ARG A 201 33.89 33.15 13.41
C ARG A 201 34.83 32.02 12.95
N LYS A 202 34.31 30.94 12.39
CA LYS A 202 35.10 29.92 11.67
C LYS A 202 34.86 30.05 10.18
#